data_AF-A0A534ASV5-F1
#
_entry.id   AF-A0A534ASV5-F1
#
_cell.length_a   1.000
_cell.length_b   1.000
_cell.length_c   1.000
_cell.angle_alpha   90.00
_cell.angle_beta   90.00
_cell.angle_gamma   90.00
#
_symmetry.space_group_name_H-M   'P 1'
#
loop_
_entity.id
_entity.type
_entity.pdbx_description
1 polymer ?
#
loop_
_entity_poly.entity_id
_entity_poly.type
_entity_poly.pdbx_seq_one_letter_code
_entity_poly.pdbx_strand_id
1 'polypeptide(L)'
;MAFPIDHLFTVTTDREVARAALADMGFELTERGEHPGRGTSNHLMFFGRCYWELLAIDEPGPASALLGKATTLMGCALRTGDAARDAAAAARLGASAGATEAVTRPVRVDGQWHTARFTIAPLAPAAPADVYFFFCQHLTPELVWPPERVVHPNGAHRLKA
;
A
#
# COMPACT_ATOMS: atom_id res chain seq x y z
N MET A 1 2.17 17.16 -14.05
CA MET A 1 2.58 15.74 -14.06
C MET A 1 1.42 14.94 -13.51
N ALA A 2 1.09 13.79 -14.11
CA ALA A 2 0.04 12.90 -13.62
C ALA A 2 0.69 11.62 -13.10
N PHE A 3 0.29 11.19 -11.90
CA PHE A 3 0.80 9.98 -11.27
C PHE A 3 -0.29 8.90 -11.29
N PRO A 4 0.01 7.68 -11.77
CA PRO A 4 -0.91 6.56 -11.63
C PRO A 4 -1.12 6.22 -10.15
N ILE A 5 -2.30 5.68 -9.82
CA ILE A 5 -2.50 5.01 -8.53
C ILE A 5 -1.57 3.80 -8.49
N ASP A 6 -0.80 3.67 -7.41
CA ASP A 6 -0.03 2.46 -7.12
C ASP A 6 -0.92 1.46 -6.39
N HIS A 7 -1.52 1.89 -5.28
CA HIS A 7 -2.48 1.11 -4.52
C HIS A 7 -3.35 2.01 -3.65
N LEU A 8 -4.51 1.48 -3.29
CA LEU A 8 -5.32 1.99 -2.18
C LEU A 8 -5.03 1.14 -0.95
N PHE A 9 -5.12 1.72 0.24
CA PHE A 9 -4.96 0.95 1.47
C PHE A 9 -6.03 1.27 2.51
N THR A 10 -6.45 0.22 3.20
CA THR A 10 -7.38 0.26 4.34
C THR A 10 -6.65 -0.23 5.57
N VAL A 11 -6.96 0.34 6.72
CA VAL A 11 -6.33 -0.05 7.99
C VAL A 11 -7.34 -0.78 8.88
N THR A 12 -6.92 -1.88 9.50
CA THR A 12 -7.70 -2.65 10.49
C THR A 12 -6.88 -2.95 11.75
N THR A 13 -7.57 -3.13 12.88
CA THR A 13 -6.99 -3.72 14.11
C THR A 13 -7.24 -5.22 14.21
N ASP A 14 -8.14 -5.76 13.40
CA ASP A 14 -8.45 -7.20 13.36
C ASP A 14 -8.23 -7.72 11.93
N ARG A 15 -7.03 -8.28 11.72
CA ARG A 15 -6.62 -8.78 10.40
C ARG A 15 -7.48 -9.93 9.94
N GLU A 16 -7.67 -10.94 10.80
CA GLU A 16 -8.29 -12.19 10.38
C GLU A 16 -9.78 -12.00 10.08
N VAL A 17 -10.47 -11.15 10.86
CA VAL A 17 -11.86 -10.80 10.56
C VAL A 17 -11.97 -10.04 9.23
N ALA A 18 -11.12 -9.03 9.00
CA ALA A 18 -11.17 -8.25 7.76
C ALA A 18 -10.77 -9.09 6.52
N ARG A 19 -9.75 -9.94 6.66
CA ARG A 19 -9.29 -10.87 5.63
C ARG A 19 -10.39 -11.88 5.28
N ALA A 20 -11.05 -12.47 6.28
CA ALA A 20 -12.16 -13.39 6.08
C ALA A 20 -13.34 -12.72 5.37
N ALA A 21 -13.72 -11.51 5.79
CA ALA A 21 -14.79 -10.76 5.14
C ALA A 21 -14.49 -10.44 3.66
N LEU A 22 -13.24 -10.08 3.34
CA LEU A 22 -12.81 -9.83 1.95
C LEU A 22 -12.80 -11.12 1.12
N ALA A 23 -12.36 -12.23 1.70
CA ALA A 23 -12.40 -13.54 1.06
C ALA A 23 -13.85 -14.00 0.79
N ASP A 24 -14.76 -13.82 1.76
CA ASP A 24 -16.19 -14.13 1.61
C ASP A 24 -16.87 -13.27 0.55
N MET A 25 -16.42 -12.03 0.35
CA MET A 25 -16.82 -11.18 -0.77
C MET A 25 -16.21 -11.62 -2.12
N GLY A 26 -15.41 -12.68 -2.14
CA GLY A 26 -14.82 -13.27 -3.34
C GLY A 26 -13.59 -12.55 -3.88
N PHE A 27 -12.83 -11.85 -3.03
CA PHE A 27 -11.51 -11.36 -3.40
C PHE A 27 -10.44 -12.42 -3.15
N GLU A 28 -9.58 -12.67 -4.14
CA GLU A 28 -8.29 -13.33 -3.95
C GLU A 28 -7.29 -12.41 -3.23
N LEU A 29 -6.71 -12.89 -2.11
CA LEU A 29 -5.73 -12.17 -1.30
C LEU A 29 -4.41 -12.95 -1.26
N THR A 30 -3.28 -12.25 -1.23
CA THR A 30 -1.98 -12.89 -0.99
C THR A 30 -1.88 -13.53 0.39
N GLU A 31 -0.87 -14.38 0.58
CA GLU A 31 -0.36 -14.69 1.93
C GLU A 31 -0.02 -13.40 2.71
N ARG A 32 0.06 -13.53 4.04
CA ARG A 32 0.41 -12.43 4.94
C ARG A 32 1.80 -11.89 4.60
N GLY A 33 1.89 -10.62 4.26
CA GLY A 33 3.15 -9.90 4.20
C GLY A 33 3.44 -9.24 5.55
N GLU A 34 4.70 -9.26 5.98
CA GLU A 34 5.12 -8.61 7.21
C GLU A 34 5.85 -7.31 6.92
N HIS A 35 5.77 -6.34 7.84
CA HIS A 35 6.59 -5.14 7.84
C HIS A 35 7.51 -5.14 9.07
N PRO A 36 8.67 -5.82 9.01
CA PRO A 36 9.59 -5.91 10.13
C PRO A 36 9.95 -4.53 10.70
N GLY A 37 9.83 -4.38 12.02
CA GLY A 37 10.13 -3.13 12.73
C GLY A 37 9.05 -2.03 12.61
N ARG A 38 7.94 -2.27 11.91
CA ARG A 38 6.83 -1.30 11.79
C ARG A 38 5.58 -1.65 12.59
N GLY A 39 5.50 -2.85 13.17
CA GLY A 39 4.31 -3.31 13.89
C GLY A 39 3.07 -3.48 13.00
N THR A 40 3.26 -3.71 11.70
CA THR A 40 2.16 -3.90 10.75
C THR A 40 2.39 -5.10 9.84
N SER A 41 1.31 -5.60 9.26
CA SER A 41 1.32 -6.62 8.21
C SER A 41 0.25 -6.33 7.17
N ASN A 42 0.28 -7.02 6.05
CA ASN A 42 -0.71 -6.82 4.99
C ASN A 42 -1.19 -8.09 4.29
N HIS A 43 -2.33 -7.94 3.62
CA HIS A 43 -2.75 -8.78 2.51
C HIS A 43 -2.98 -7.89 1.28
N LEU A 44 -2.56 -8.37 0.11
CA LEU A 44 -2.71 -7.63 -1.14
C LEU A 44 -3.77 -8.29 -2.03
N MET A 45 -4.57 -7.46 -2.69
CA MET A 45 -5.54 -7.85 -3.72
C MET A 45 -5.15 -7.15 -5.02
N PHE A 46 -4.67 -7.90 -6.01
CA PHE A 46 -4.09 -7.32 -7.23
C PHE A 46 -5.11 -7.07 -8.34
N PHE A 47 -5.06 -5.87 -8.89
CA PHE A 47 -5.88 -5.40 -10.00
C PHE A 47 -4.98 -4.92 -11.15
N GLY A 48 -4.30 -5.85 -11.81
CA GLY A 48 -3.32 -5.56 -12.85
C GLY A 48 -2.09 -4.83 -12.29
N ARG A 49 -1.91 -3.56 -12.64
CA ARG A 49 -0.81 -2.71 -12.12
C ARG A 49 -1.22 -1.83 -10.94
N CYS A 50 -2.32 -2.14 -10.27
CA CYS A 50 -2.68 -1.55 -8.99
C CYS A 50 -3.01 -2.68 -8.02
N TYR A 51 -3.05 -2.39 -6.72
CA TYR A 51 -3.60 -3.32 -5.75
C TYR A 51 -4.39 -2.59 -4.65
N TRP A 52 -5.18 -3.34 -3.90
CA TRP A 52 -5.70 -2.90 -2.63
C TRP A 52 -4.90 -3.60 -1.52
N GLU A 53 -4.33 -2.82 -0.63
CA GLU A 53 -3.65 -3.28 0.58
C GLU A 53 -4.60 -3.25 1.78
N LEU A 54 -4.86 -4.42 2.36
CA LEU A 54 -5.40 -4.52 3.72
C LEU A 54 -4.22 -4.46 4.69
N LEU A 55 -4.00 -3.30 5.31
CA LEU A 55 -2.97 -3.09 6.33
C LEU A 55 -3.56 -3.39 7.72
N ALA A 56 -2.91 -4.27 8.47
CA ALA A 56 -3.24 -4.55 9.86
C ALA A 56 -2.18 -3.96 10.78
N ILE A 57 -2.62 -3.35 11.88
CA ILE A 57 -1.74 -2.90 12.96
C ILE A 57 -1.65 -4.02 13.97
N ASP A 58 -0.51 -4.71 13.95
CA ASP A 58 -0.21 -5.82 14.84
C ASP A 58 0.34 -5.32 16.19
N GLU A 59 1.06 -4.20 16.18
CA GLU A 59 1.64 -3.57 17.36
C GLU A 59 1.49 -2.04 17.28
N PRO A 60 1.31 -1.34 18.43
CA PRO A 60 1.26 0.11 18.43
C PRO A 60 2.53 0.75 17.82
N GLY A 61 2.35 1.75 16.97
CA GLY A 61 3.45 2.42 16.27
C GLY A 61 2.99 3.62 15.45
N PRO A 62 3.83 4.16 14.54
CA PRO A 62 3.46 5.30 13.71
C PRO A 62 2.16 5.10 12.92
N ALA A 63 1.91 3.87 12.44
CA ALA A 63 0.68 3.53 11.73
C ALA A 63 -0.57 3.61 12.63
N SER A 64 -0.45 3.55 13.96
CA SER A 64 -1.58 3.70 14.88
C SER A 64 -2.24 5.08 14.80
N ALA A 65 -1.52 6.11 14.35
CA ALA A 65 -2.11 7.41 14.08
C ALA A 65 -3.12 7.40 12.93
N LEU A 66 -3.08 6.36 12.09
CA LEU A 66 -4.03 6.15 11.00
C LEU A 66 -5.32 5.46 11.47
N LEU A 67 -5.44 5.06 12.73
CA LEU A 67 -6.64 4.38 13.21
C LEU A 67 -7.79 5.38 13.45
N GLY A 68 -8.86 5.24 12.66
CA GLY A 68 -10.20 5.66 13.03
C GLY A 68 -10.91 4.63 13.92
N LYS A 69 -12.25 4.66 13.98
CA LYS A 69 -13.06 3.69 14.76
C LYS A 69 -13.49 2.42 13.99
N ALA A 70 -13.13 2.27 12.72
CA ALA A 70 -13.51 1.12 11.88
C ALA A 70 -12.48 0.89 10.75
N THR A 71 -12.57 -0.25 10.05
CA THR A 71 -11.83 -0.47 8.79
C THR A 71 -12.29 0.59 7.78
N THR A 72 -11.45 1.58 7.54
CA THR A 72 -11.78 2.73 6.69
C THR A 72 -10.75 2.83 5.58
N LEU A 73 -11.15 3.28 4.39
CA LEU A 73 -10.20 3.69 3.36
C LEU A 73 -9.31 4.76 3.97
N MET A 74 -8.01 4.49 4.04
CA MET A 74 -7.08 5.34 4.75
C MET A 74 -6.24 6.19 3.80
N GLY A 75 -5.96 5.68 2.60
CA GLY A 75 -5.18 6.46 1.68
C GLY A 75 -4.91 5.83 0.32
N CYS A 76 -4.12 6.55 -0.45
CA CYS A 76 -3.75 6.24 -1.81
C CYS A 76 -2.25 6.48 -2.02
N ALA A 77 -1.55 5.43 -2.41
CA ALA A 77 -0.19 5.54 -2.90
C ALA A 77 -0.19 5.95 -4.38
N LEU A 78 0.68 6.90 -4.74
CA LEU A 78 0.90 7.36 -6.10
C LEU A 78 2.21 6.80 -6.63
N ARG A 79 2.16 6.10 -7.76
CA ARG A 79 3.33 5.47 -8.36
C ARG A 79 4.27 6.53 -8.93
N THR A 80 5.55 6.41 -8.61
CA THR A 80 6.62 7.22 -9.21
C THR A 80 7.85 6.38 -9.54
N GLY A 81 8.65 6.84 -10.51
CA GLY A 81 9.99 6.33 -10.78
C GLY A 81 11.10 6.98 -9.93
N ASP A 82 10.81 8.10 -9.26
CA ASP A 82 11.77 8.84 -8.42
C ASP A 82 11.03 9.62 -7.31
N ALA A 83 10.91 9.00 -6.14
CA ALA A 83 10.19 9.58 -5.01
C ALA A 83 10.86 10.85 -4.46
N ALA A 84 12.19 10.92 -4.49
CA ALA A 84 12.93 12.09 -3.99
C ALA A 84 12.69 13.31 -4.87
N ARG A 85 12.81 13.15 -6.19
CA ARG A 85 12.56 14.21 -7.16
C ARG A 85 11.12 14.71 -7.08
N ASP A 86 10.15 13.79 -7.05
CA ASP A 86 8.73 14.15 -7.11
C ASP A 86 8.22 14.74 -5.79
N ALA A 87 8.74 14.27 -4.65
CA ALA A 87 8.50 14.92 -3.35
C ALA A 87 9.08 16.34 -3.31
N ALA A 88 10.29 16.56 -3.85
CA ALA A 88 10.87 17.90 -3.94
C ALA A 88 10.06 18.82 -4.87
N ALA A 89 9.54 18.28 -5.98
CA ALA A 89 8.64 19.01 -6.87
C ALA A 89 7.31 19.37 -6.16
N ALA A 90 6.70 18.44 -5.44
CA ALA A 90 5.50 18.68 -4.66
C ALA A 90 5.73 19.71 -3.54
N ALA A 91 6.89 19.68 -2.88
CA ALA A 91 7.26 20.66 -1.85
C ALA A 91 7.31 22.08 -2.40
N ARG A 92 7.85 22.28 -3.61
CA ARG A 92 7.86 23.59 -4.29
C ARG A 92 6.47 24.11 -4.63
N LEU A 93 5.48 23.21 -4.68
CA LEU A 93 4.06 23.53 -4.89
C LEU A 93 3.27 23.61 -3.57
N GLY A 94 3.93 23.48 -2.41
CA GLY A 94 3.30 23.53 -1.09
C GLY A 94 2.57 22.24 -0.67
N ALA A 95 2.86 21.10 -1.30
CA ALA A 95 2.12 19.84 -1.11
C ALA A 95 2.94 18.69 -0.47
N SER A 96 4.15 18.93 0.02
CA SER A 96 4.98 17.89 0.67
C SER A 96 4.85 17.92 2.20
N ALA A 97 4.76 16.74 2.82
CA ALA A 97 4.62 16.56 4.26
C ALA A 97 5.82 15.90 4.95
N GLY A 98 6.88 15.56 4.23
CA GLY A 98 8.02 14.88 4.86
C GLY A 98 9.15 14.48 3.92
N ALA A 99 10.19 13.88 4.51
CA ALA A 99 11.31 13.30 3.78
C ALA A 99 10.94 11.94 3.19
N THR A 100 11.74 11.48 2.21
CA THR A 100 11.66 10.11 1.71
C THR A 100 12.08 9.11 2.77
N GLU A 101 11.44 7.95 2.79
CA GLU A 101 11.75 6.83 3.67
C GLU A 101 12.02 5.56 2.86
N ALA A 102 13.06 4.81 3.24
CA ALA A 102 13.33 3.49 2.70
C ALA A 102 12.47 2.44 3.44
N VAL A 103 11.73 1.64 2.68
CA VAL A 103 10.86 0.59 3.22
C VAL A 103 11.24 -0.75 2.62
N THR A 104 11.18 -1.80 3.43
CA THR A 104 11.44 -3.16 3.00
C THR A 104 10.39 -4.12 3.54
N ARG A 105 10.13 -5.18 2.78
CA ARG A 105 9.22 -6.27 3.15
C ARG A 105 9.83 -7.61 2.72
N PRO A 106 9.91 -8.63 3.59
CA PRO A 106 10.23 -9.98 3.16
C PRO A 106 9.09 -10.51 2.27
N VAL A 107 9.45 -11.17 1.17
CA VAL A 107 8.52 -11.81 0.25
C VAL A 107 9.02 -13.20 -0.09
N ARG A 108 8.10 -14.13 -0.32
CA ARG A 108 8.43 -15.50 -0.69
C ARG A 108 8.14 -15.72 -2.17
N VAL A 109 9.17 -16.11 -2.93
CA VAL A 109 9.08 -16.41 -4.37
C VAL A 109 9.69 -17.79 -4.57
N ASP A 110 8.96 -18.70 -5.20
CA ASP A 110 9.39 -20.09 -5.44
C ASP A 110 9.94 -20.78 -4.18
N GLY A 111 9.32 -20.51 -3.04
CA GLY A 111 9.70 -21.06 -1.74
C GLY A 111 10.89 -20.38 -1.07
N GLN A 112 11.60 -19.48 -1.73
CA GLN A 112 12.76 -18.73 -1.22
C GLN A 112 12.39 -17.35 -0.70
N TRP A 113 13.12 -16.87 0.31
CA TRP A 113 12.93 -15.53 0.86
C TRP A 113 13.74 -14.49 0.09
N HIS A 114 13.07 -13.41 -0.30
CA HIS A 114 13.65 -12.23 -0.91
C HIS A 114 13.20 -10.96 -0.16
N THR A 115 13.82 -9.83 -0.47
CA THR A 115 13.49 -8.54 0.13
C THR A 115 12.95 -7.58 -0.92
N ALA A 116 11.64 -7.32 -0.88
CA ALA A 116 11.04 -6.24 -1.66
C ALA A 116 11.47 -4.89 -1.06
N ARG A 117 11.84 -3.92 -1.90
CA ARG A 117 12.39 -2.62 -1.49
C ARG A 117 11.64 -1.47 -2.16
N PHE A 118 11.39 -0.43 -1.38
CA PHE A 118 10.63 0.74 -1.80
C PHE A 118 11.27 2.02 -1.25
N THR A 119 10.99 3.13 -1.91
CA THR A 119 11.12 4.46 -1.34
C THR A 119 9.75 5.11 -1.31
N ILE A 120 9.30 5.54 -0.13
CA ILE A 120 8.03 6.25 0.02
C ILE A 120 8.29 7.72 0.36
N ALA A 121 7.38 8.62 -0.02
CA ALA A 121 7.43 10.02 0.38
C ALA A 121 6.03 10.55 0.71
N PRO A 122 5.77 11.01 1.94
CA PRO A 122 4.48 11.58 2.32
C PRO A 122 4.07 12.77 1.44
N LEU A 123 2.80 12.81 1.04
CA LEU A 123 2.21 13.88 0.27
C LEU A 123 1.00 14.43 1.05
N ALA A 124 1.08 15.68 1.49
CA ALA A 124 -0.05 16.36 2.10
C ALA A 124 -0.66 17.34 1.07
N PRO A 125 -1.87 17.08 0.58
CA PRO A 125 -2.53 18.05 -0.28
C PRO A 125 -2.69 19.40 0.43
N ALA A 126 -2.72 20.48 -0.35
CA ALA A 126 -2.85 21.84 0.18
C ALA A 126 -4.21 22.11 0.86
N ALA A 127 -5.23 21.31 0.54
CA ALA A 127 -6.51 21.29 1.23
C ALA A 127 -6.58 20.06 2.15
N PRO A 128 -7.26 20.13 3.31
CA PRO A 128 -7.49 18.98 4.17
C PRO A 128 -8.10 17.82 3.37
N ALA A 129 -7.55 16.64 3.55
CA ALA A 129 -8.06 15.41 2.96
C ALA A 129 -8.22 14.36 4.05
N ASP A 130 -9.34 13.65 4.03
CA ASP A 130 -9.62 12.52 4.91
C ASP A 130 -8.85 11.25 4.49
N VAL A 131 -8.01 11.37 3.47
CA VAL A 131 -7.20 10.29 2.90
C VAL A 131 -5.73 10.71 2.87
N TYR A 132 -4.89 9.79 3.30
CA TYR A 132 -3.44 9.91 3.28
C TYR A 132 -2.89 9.67 1.86
N PHE A 133 -2.00 10.53 1.38
CA PHE A 133 -1.31 10.32 0.12
C PHE A 133 0.20 10.18 0.35
N PHE A 134 0.83 9.36 -0.49
CA PHE A 134 2.28 9.29 -0.55
C PHE A 134 2.73 8.84 -1.93
N PHE A 135 3.94 9.25 -2.33
CA PHE A 135 4.60 8.67 -3.48
C PHE A 135 5.20 7.31 -3.10
N CYS A 136 5.05 6.32 -3.98
CA CYS A 136 5.63 5.00 -3.84
C CYS A 136 6.52 4.70 -5.05
N GLN A 137 7.82 4.54 -4.81
CA GLN A 137 8.80 4.10 -5.78
C GLN A 137 9.19 2.65 -5.46
N HIS A 138 8.91 1.75 -6.40
CA HIS A 138 9.30 0.35 -6.31
C HIS A 138 10.73 0.19 -6.83
N LEU A 139 11.62 -0.36 -6.00
CA LEU A 139 13.02 -0.60 -6.37
C LEU A 139 13.28 -2.06 -6.79
N THR A 140 12.36 -2.96 -6.44
CA THR A 140 12.35 -4.37 -6.86
C THR A 140 10.93 -4.79 -7.26
N PRO A 141 10.31 -4.14 -8.27
CA PRO A 141 8.93 -4.42 -8.68
C PRO A 141 8.67 -5.88 -9.05
N GLU A 142 9.67 -6.57 -9.60
CA GLU A 142 9.63 -8.00 -9.93
C GLU A 142 9.34 -8.91 -8.72
N LEU A 143 9.57 -8.43 -7.50
CA LEU A 143 9.29 -9.15 -6.25
C LEU A 143 7.90 -8.85 -5.67
N VAL A 144 7.16 -7.91 -6.26
CA VAL A 144 5.88 -7.42 -5.73
C VAL A 144 4.71 -7.92 -6.56
N TRP A 145 4.81 -7.83 -7.88
CA TRP A 145 3.71 -8.25 -8.77
C TRP A 145 3.82 -9.74 -9.11
N PRO A 146 2.73 -10.51 -8.92
CA PRO A 146 2.67 -11.87 -9.41
C PRO A 146 2.90 -11.91 -10.93
N PRO A 147 3.62 -12.94 -11.44
CA PRO A 147 3.86 -13.07 -12.88
C PRO A 147 2.57 -13.37 -13.65
N GLU A 148 1.64 -14.06 -13.00
CA GLU A 148 0.34 -14.39 -13.56
C GLU A 148 -0.73 -13.38 -13.15
N ARG A 149 -1.73 -13.21 -14.02
CA ARG A 149 -2.87 -12.37 -13.72
C ARG A 149 -3.67 -12.99 -12.57
N VAL A 150 -3.83 -12.23 -11.49
CA VAL A 150 -4.77 -12.58 -10.41
C VAL A 150 -6.21 -12.44 -10.91
N VAL A 151 -7.02 -13.46 -10.60
CA VAL A 151 -8.45 -13.50 -10.90
C VAL A 151 -9.20 -13.58 -9.58
N HIS A 152 -10.00 -12.57 -9.27
CA HIS A 152 -10.86 -12.60 -8.09
C HIS A 152 -12.15 -13.38 -8.41
N PRO A 153 -12.58 -14.33 -7.55
CA PRO A 153 -13.84 -15.08 -7.72
C PRO A 153 -15.08 -14.21 -7.95
N ASN A 154 -15.13 -13.02 -7.37
CA ASN A 154 -16.23 -12.06 -7.56
C ASN A 154 -16.20 -11.29 -8.90
N GLY A 155 -15.21 -11.55 -9.77
CA GLY A 155 -15.07 -10.91 -11.09
C GLY A 155 -14.50 -9.48 -11.06
N ALA A 156 -14.15 -8.95 -9.89
CA ALA A 156 -13.43 -7.68 -9.80
C ALA A 156 -12.08 -7.78 -10.52
N HIS A 157 -11.69 -6.74 -11.25
CA HIS A 157 -10.48 -6.78 -12.09
C HIS A 157 -9.76 -5.42 -12.22
N ARG A 158 -10.36 -4.33 -11.74
CA ARG A 158 -9.76 -2.99 -11.77
C ARG A 158 -10.26 -2.14 -10.61
N LEU A 159 -9.39 -1.25 -10.13
CA LEU A 159 -9.80 -0.05 -9.41
C LEU A 159 -10.06 1.05 -10.44
N LYS A 160 -11.21 1.71 -10.37
CA LYS A 160 -11.59 2.80 -11.29
C LYS A 160 -11.74 4.10 -10.49
N ALA A 161 -11.01 5.13 -10.92
CA ALA A 161 -11.17 6.50 -10.43
C ALA A 161 -12.38 7.18 -11.09
#